data_AF-A0A1T4Z0E7-F1
#
_entry.id   AF-A0A1T4Z0E7-F1
#
_cell.length_a   1.000
_cell.length_b   1.000
_cell.length_c   1.000
_cell.angle_alpha   90.00
_cell.angle_beta   90.00
_cell.angle_gamma   90.00
#
_symmetry.space_group_name_H-M   'P 1'
#
loop_
_entity.id
_entity.type
_entity.pdbx_description
1 polymer ?
#
loop_
_entity_poly.entity_id
_entity_poly.type
_entity_poly.pdbx_seq_one_letter_code
_entity_poly.pdbx_strand_id
1 'polypeptide(L)'
;MPRYRTNTNTDHASGTNRHVRGLLLSLALVVGLLSAASSAQAREATTPDPAGGGSSAFDLYKVKVVNNAKGVRITVRMKAVDWDAETTPVGEFRLLLDTKASSAGAEFADEVGIPGDGGFRALKGSKKYRKSWETYPFPGTCGKTVRERYDLEHGTVVVHIKPKKGCLLHPKHVRVNVRTIQSGYVDDSGYVPFTPARVDHLPYKGSFTPWVKYSKK
;
A
#
# COMPACT_ATOMS: atom_id res chain seq x y z
N MET A 1 26.28 -2.10 84.20
CA MET A 1 26.05 -3.33 85.00
C MET A 1 24.72 -3.16 85.73
N PRO A 2 24.01 -4.22 86.16
CA PRO A 2 24.29 -5.66 85.99
C PRO A 2 23.49 -6.27 84.81
N ARG A 3 23.31 -7.59 84.80
CA ARG A 3 22.47 -8.36 83.86
C ARG A 3 21.12 -8.67 84.51
N TYR A 4 20.10 -8.96 83.70
CA TYR A 4 19.13 -10.00 84.06
C TYR A 4 18.95 -10.98 82.90
N ARG A 5 18.90 -12.26 83.24
CA ARG A 5 18.55 -13.39 82.36
C ARG A 5 17.32 -14.03 82.99
N THR A 6 16.35 -14.41 82.17
CA THR A 6 15.37 -15.43 82.54
C THR A 6 15.39 -16.48 81.44
N ASN A 7 15.70 -17.73 81.80
CA ASN A 7 15.72 -18.88 80.89
C ASN A 7 14.39 -19.64 81.00
N THR A 8 14.32 -20.80 80.31
CA THR A 8 13.38 -21.93 80.50
C THR A 8 12.01 -21.83 79.80
N ASN A 9 11.54 -22.85 79.06
CA ASN A 9 12.27 -24.00 78.46
C ASN A 9 11.46 -24.73 77.37
N THR A 10 12.17 -25.50 76.51
CA THR A 10 11.90 -26.86 75.93
C THR A 10 10.48 -27.48 76.00
N ASP A 11 9.96 -28.29 75.06
CA ASP A 11 10.31 -28.75 73.68
C ASP A 11 9.04 -29.53 73.15
N HIS A 12 8.96 -30.44 72.14
CA HIS A 12 9.93 -31.11 71.25
C HIS A 12 9.30 -31.51 69.90
N ALA A 13 9.96 -31.22 68.77
CA ALA A 13 9.83 -31.88 67.45
C ALA A 13 10.90 -31.27 66.51
N SER A 14 12.00 -31.93 66.10
CA SER A 14 12.14 -33.23 65.44
C SER A 14 11.27 -33.37 64.18
N GLY A 15 11.80 -33.31 62.95
CA GLY A 15 13.19 -33.09 62.54
C GLY A 15 13.35 -33.14 61.01
N THR A 16 14.56 -32.87 60.50
CA THR A 16 15.10 -33.27 59.16
C THR A 16 14.11 -33.44 57.99
N ASN A 17 14.15 -32.63 56.92
CA ASN A 17 15.35 -32.48 56.10
C ASN A 17 15.35 -31.26 55.15
N ARG A 18 16.55 -30.86 54.72
CA ARG A 18 16.75 -29.95 53.58
C ARG A 18 16.41 -30.65 52.26
N HIS A 19 15.33 -30.30 51.57
CA HIS A 19 15.25 -30.56 50.12
C HIS A 19 14.55 -29.44 49.34
N VAL A 20 15.21 -29.03 48.26
CA VAL A 20 14.68 -28.37 47.05
C VAL A 20 13.85 -27.08 47.26
N ARG A 21 14.55 -25.95 47.22
CA ARG A 21 14.03 -24.73 46.57
C ARG A 21 13.66 -25.10 45.12
N GLY A 22 12.38 -25.19 44.75
CA GLY A 22 12.04 -25.54 43.36
C GLY A 22 10.59 -25.90 43.04
N LEU A 23 9.59 -25.18 43.58
CA LEU A 23 8.18 -25.46 43.28
C LEU A 23 7.29 -24.20 43.19
N LEU A 24 7.80 -23.14 42.55
CA LEU A 24 7.07 -21.91 42.18
C LEU A 24 7.30 -21.52 40.71
N LEU A 25 7.39 -22.52 39.82
CA LEU A 25 7.78 -22.35 38.42
C LEU A 25 7.03 -23.33 37.50
N SER A 26 5.70 -23.39 37.64
CA SER A 26 4.86 -24.35 36.89
C SER A 26 3.53 -23.78 36.36
N LEU A 27 2.96 -22.74 36.99
CA LEU A 27 1.65 -22.19 36.59
C LEU A 27 1.70 -21.14 35.46
N ALA A 28 2.85 -20.91 34.85
CA ALA A 28 3.04 -19.91 33.79
C ALA A 28 2.84 -20.44 32.36
N LEU A 29 2.76 -21.77 32.16
CA LEU A 29 2.87 -22.38 30.82
C LEU A 29 1.56 -22.51 30.03
N VAL A 30 0.39 -22.50 30.70
CA VAL A 30 -0.90 -22.81 30.06
C VAL A 30 -1.54 -21.60 29.37
N VAL A 31 -1.33 -20.39 29.89
CA VAL A 31 -1.85 -19.14 29.29
C VAL A 31 -1.13 -18.78 27.98
N GLY A 32 0.11 -19.26 27.78
CA GLY A 32 0.90 -18.97 26.58
C GLY A 32 0.34 -19.56 25.28
N LEU A 33 -0.38 -20.69 25.33
CA LEU A 33 -0.75 -21.47 24.15
C LEU A 33 -2.07 -21.04 23.48
N LEU A 34 -2.90 -20.24 24.13
CA LEU A 34 -4.05 -19.56 23.48
C LEU A 34 -3.66 -18.22 22.83
N SER A 35 -2.37 -17.86 22.84
CA SER A 35 -1.82 -16.83 21.94
C SER A 35 -1.70 -17.36 20.51
N ALA A 36 -2.83 -17.81 19.94
CA ALA A 36 -2.99 -18.02 18.51
C ALA A 36 -2.86 -16.66 17.82
N ALA A 37 -1.61 -16.28 17.53
CA ALA A 37 -1.26 -14.95 17.04
C ALA A 37 -1.95 -14.68 15.71
N SER A 38 -3.10 -14.00 15.76
CA SER A 38 -3.96 -13.67 14.60
C SER A 38 -3.11 -13.27 13.41
N SER A 39 -3.00 -14.19 12.45
CA SER A 39 -1.83 -14.34 11.60
C SER A 39 -1.76 -13.22 10.56
N ALA A 40 -1.25 -12.06 11.00
CA ALA A 40 -1.59 -10.74 10.45
C ALA A 40 -1.78 -10.76 8.93
N GLN A 41 -3.05 -10.77 8.52
CA GLN A 41 -3.44 -11.03 7.15
C GLN A 41 -2.92 -9.90 6.27
N ALA A 42 -1.94 -10.22 5.42
CA ALA A 42 -1.62 -9.37 4.28
C ALA A 42 -2.80 -9.45 3.32
N ARG A 43 -3.83 -8.63 3.56
CA ARG A 43 -5.02 -8.58 2.72
C ARG A 43 -4.66 -7.98 1.37
N GLU A 44 -4.25 -8.85 0.46
CA GLU A 44 -4.26 -8.62 -0.98
C GLU A 44 -5.70 -8.32 -1.41
N ALA A 45 -6.07 -7.04 -1.31
CA ALA A 45 -7.26 -6.53 -1.97
C ALA A 45 -7.00 -6.60 -3.47
N THR A 46 -7.60 -7.60 -4.13
CA THR A 46 -7.81 -7.60 -5.56
C THR A 46 -9.14 -6.91 -5.82
N THR A 47 -9.11 -5.75 -6.46
CA THR A 47 -10.31 -5.19 -7.09
C THR A 47 -10.22 -5.55 -8.56
N PRO A 48 -11.03 -6.51 -9.06
CA PRO A 48 -11.20 -6.72 -10.49
C PRO A 48 -12.06 -5.57 -11.06
N ASP A 49 -11.90 -5.26 -12.34
CA ASP A 49 -12.83 -4.37 -13.02
C ASP A 49 -14.07 -5.18 -13.45
N PRO A 50 -15.30 -4.82 -13.02
CA PRO A 50 -16.51 -5.52 -13.45
C PRO A 50 -16.90 -5.20 -14.91
N ALA A 51 -16.27 -4.23 -15.56
CA ALA A 51 -16.61 -3.74 -16.90
C ALA A 51 -15.56 -4.10 -17.97
N GLY A 52 -14.62 -5.00 -17.68
CA GLY A 52 -13.50 -5.39 -18.55
C GLY A 52 -13.91 -6.16 -19.82
N GLY A 53 -14.54 -5.47 -20.77
CA GLY A 53 -14.82 -5.97 -22.11
C GLY A 53 -13.54 -5.99 -22.96
N GLY A 54 -12.83 -7.12 -22.93
CA GLY A 54 -11.41 -7.34 -23.27
C GLY A 54 -10.83 -6.92 -24.63
N SER A 55 -11.40 -5.96 -25.35
CA SER A 55 -10.92 -5.46 -26.63
C SER A 55 -9.83 -4.39 -26.50
N SER A 56 -9.85 -3.49 -25.51
CA SER A 56 -8.94 -2.32 -25.48
C SER A 56 -7.61 -2.58 -24.77
N ALA A 57 -6.53 -2.01 -25.32
CA ALA A 57 -5.23 -1.89 -24.65
C ALA A 57 -5.33 -1.22 -23.26
N PHE A 58 -6.37 -0.42 -23.03
CA PHE A 58 -6.63 0.31 -21.80
C PHE A 58 -7.47 -0.46 -20.76
N ASP A 59 -7.92 -1.68 -21.08
CA ASP A 59 -8.74 -2.49 -20.16
C ASP A 59 -7.98 -2.79 -18.86
N LEU A 60 -8.61 -2.52 -17.71
CA LEU A 60 -8.07 -2.86 -16.40
C LEU A 60 -8.56 -4.25 -15.97
N TYR A 61 -7.66 -5.11 -15.50
CA TYR A 61 -8.01 -6.47 -15.07
C TYR A 61 -7.91 -6.67 -13.55
N LYS A 62 -6.90 -6.08 -12.91
CA LYS A 62 -6.66 -6.24 -11.47
C LYS A 62 -5.87 -5.07 -10.89
N VAL A 63 -6.45 -4.39 -9.92
CA VAL A 63 -5.70 -3.50 -9.01
C VAL A 63 -5.37 -4.27 -7.73
N LYS A 64 -4.08 -4.33 -7.40
CA LYS A 64 -3.52 -4.91 -6.17
C LYS A 64 -2.82 -3.81 -5.37
N VAL A 65 -3.17 -3.66 -4.09
CA VAL A 65 -2.55 -2.69 -3.18
C VAL A 65 -1.98 -3.42 -1.96
N VAL A 66 -0.72 -3.13 -1.63
CA VAL A 66 0.00 -3.65 -0.45
C VAL A 66 0.51 -2.47 0.36
N ASN A 67 0.12 -2.40 1.64
CA ASN A 67 0.54 -1.36 2.59
C ASN A 67 1.20 -2.02 3.81
N ASN A 68 2.52 -1.86 3.97
CA ASN A 68 3.28 -2.48 5.06
C ASN A 68 4.54 -1.68 5.45
N ALA A 69 5.39 -2.26 6.30
CA ALA A 69 6.64 -1.65 6.76
C ALA A 69 7.61 -1.24 5.62
N LYS A 70 7.47 -1.83 4.43
CA LYS A 70 8.28 -1.53 3.23
C LYS A 70 7.62 -0.47 2.33
N GLY A 71 6.51 0.13 2.77
CA GLY A 71 5.81 1.24 2.10
C GLY A 71 4.50 0.83 1.44
N VAL A 72 4.09 1.62 0.45
CA VAL A 72 2.86 1.39 -0.33
C VAL A 72 3.26 0.91 -1.72
N ARG A 73 2.98 -0.36 -2.05
CA ARG A 73 3.16 -0.90 -3.40
C ARG A 73 1.79 -1.12 -4.03
N ILE A 74 1.59 -0.48 -5.17
CA ILE A 74 0.43 -0.65 -6.03
C ILE A 74 0.90 -1.43 -7.26
N THR A 75 0.07 -2.33 -7.75
CA THR A 75 0.33 -3.10 -8.97
C THR A 75 -0.98 -3.24 -9.72
N VAL A 76 -1.01 -2.68 -10.93
CA VAL A 76 -2.13 -2.75 -11.86
C VAL A 76 -1.78 -3.77 -12.92
N ARG A 77 -2.72 -4.65 -13.25
CA ARG A 77 -2.72 -5.43 -14.48
C ARG A 77 -3.79 -4.89 -15.42
N MET A 78 -3.41 -4.75 -16.67
CA MET A 78 -4.20 -4.29 -17.80
C MET A 78 -3.93 -5.20 -19.00
N LYS A 79 -4.56 -4.94 -20.15
CA LYS A 79 -4.18 -5.58 -21.41
C LYS A 79 -2.72 -5.30 -21.75
N ALA A 80 -2.07 -6.23 -22.44
CA ALA A 80 -0.78 -5.97 -23.07
C ALA A 80 -0.94 -4.93 -24.18
N VAL A 81 -0.01 -3.98 -24.26
CA VAL A 81 0.16 -3.13 -25.44
C VAL A 81 1.09 -3.87 -26.39
N ASP A 82 0.59 -4.12 -27.61
CA ASP A 82 1.40 -4.54 -28.74
C ASP A 82 1.86 -3.26 -29.46
N TRP A 83 3.18 -3.05 -29.54
CA TRP A 83 3.77 -1.89 -30.22
C TRP A 83 4.13 -2.19 -31.69
N ASP A 84 4.16 -3.46 -32.09
CA ASP A 84 4.43 -3.90 -33.46
C ASP A 84 3.13 -4.05 -34.28
N ALA A 85 1.97 -3.79 -33.65
CA ALA A 85 0.67 -3.78 -34.29
C ALA A 85 0.46 -2.57 -35.22
N GLU A 86 -0.33 -2.77 -36.28
CA GLU A 86 -0.75 -1.76 -37.28
C GLU A 86 -1.34 -0.48 -36.68
N THR A 87 -1.82 -0.52 -35.43
CA THR A 87 -2.30 0.66 -34.70
C THR A 87 -1.73 0.73 -33.28
N THR A 88 -1.03 1.81 -32.96
CA THR A 88 -0.53 2.09 -31.60
C THR A 88 -1.62 2.78 -30.77
N PRO A 89 -2.04 2.25 -29.61
CA PRO A 89 -3.10 2.84 -28.80
C PRO A 89 -2.67 4.15 -28.11
N VAL A 90 -3.52 5.20 -28.18
CA VAL A 90 -3.24 6.53 -27.58
C VAL A 90 -4.22 6.88 -26.47
N GLY A 91 -3.69 7.36 -25.33
CA GLY A 91 -4.48 7.73 -24.16
C GLY A 91 -3.68 8.13 -22.93
N GLU A 92 -4.32 8.00 -21.76
CA GLU A 92 -3.78 8.40 -20.46
C GLU A 92 -4.02 7.29 -19.40
N PHE A 93 -2.97 6.91 -18.66
CA PHE A 93 -3.09 6.16 -17.41
C PHE A 93 -3.09 7.13 -16.22
N ARG A 94 -4.03 6.95 -15.29
CA ARG A 94 -4.16 7.78 -14.09
C ARG A 94 -4.38 6.96 -12.83
N LEU A 95 -3.44 7.01 -11.89
CA LEU A 95 -3.55 6.41 -10.56
C LEU A 95 -3.70 7.50 -9.51
N LEU A 96 -4.82 7.49 -8.78
CA LEU A 96 -5.12 8.43 -7.70
C LEU A 96 -4.90 7.77 -6.35
N LEU A 97 -4.10 8.38 -5.47
CA LEU A 97 -3.85 7.91 -4.11
C LEU A 97 -4.39 8.90 -3.07
N ASP A 98 -5.02 8.37 -2.04
CA ASP A 98 -5.43 9.11 -0.84
C ASP A 98 -5.04 8.34 0.43
N THR A 99 -4.51 9.05 1.43
CA THR A 99 -4.17 8.53 2.75
C THR A 99 -5.05 9.10 3.86
N LYS A 100 -5.87 10.13 3.57
CA LYS A 100 -6.59 10.93 4.56
C LYS A 100 -8.11 10.93 4.32
N ALA A 101 -8.79 9.95 4.91
CA ALA A 101 -10.24 9.78 4.82
C ALA A 101 -11.09 11.02 5.17
N SER A 102 -10.58 11.93 6.00
CA SER A 102 -11.24 13.21 6.34
C SER A 102 -11.03 14.33 5.31
N SER A 103 -10.48 14.03 4.14
CA SER A 103 -10.25 14.97 3.05
C SER A 103 -10.99 14.52 1.80
N ALA A 104 -11.74 15.42 1.16
CA ALA A 104 -12.45 15.12 -0.08
C ALA A 104 -11.45 15.01 -1.26
N GLY A 105 -11.57 13.96 -2.08
CA GLY A 105 -10.72 13.71 -3.25
C GLY A 105 -9.29 13.23 -2.92
N ALA A 106 -8.53 12.88 -3.95
CA ALA A 106 -7.18 12.32 -3.83
C ALA A 106 -6.15 13.31 -3.25
N GLU A 107 -5.09 12.80 -2.61
CA GLU A 107 -3.94 13.60 -2.16
C GLU A 107 -2.83 13.65 -3.23
N PHE A 108 -2.68 12.57 -4.00
CA PHE A 108 -1.65 12.39 -5.02
C PHE A 108 -2.25 11.81 -6.31
N ALA A 109 -1.59 12.05 -7.42
CA ALA A 109 -1.85 11.40 -8.71
C ALA A 109 -0.53 10.94 -9.33
N ASP A 110 -0.57 9.78 -9.97
CA ASP A 110 0.32 9.37 -11.06
C ASP A 110 -0.46 9.58 -12.36
N GLU A 111 0.08 10.33 -13.30
CA GLU A 111 -0.57 10.67 -14.59
C GLU A 111 0.48 10.50 -15.69
N VAL A 112 0.24 9.58 -16.63
CA VAL A 112 1.19 9.17 -17.68
C VAL A 112 0.47 9.04 -19.03
N GLY A 113 1.04 9.64 -20.07
CA GLY A 113 0.58 9.43 -21.45
C GLY A 113 0.97 8.05 -21.97
N ILE A 114 0.13 7.44 -22.78
CA ILE A 114 0.41 6.17 -23.47
C ILE A 114 0.21 6.43 -24.97
N PRO A 115 1.24 6.30 -25.82
CA PRO A 115 2.66 6.40 -25.47
C PRO A 115 2.99 7.81 -24.94
N GLY A 116 3.97 7.94 -24.05
CA GLY A 116 4.42 9.24 -23.54
C GLY A 116 5.04 9.22 -22.15
N ASP A 117 5.42 10.42 -21.69
CA ASP A 117 5.96 10.68 -20.35
C ASP A 117 4.84 10.95 -19.31
N GLY A 118 5.25 11.02 -18.04
CA GLY A 118 4.45 11.54 -16.95
C GLY A 118 5.04 11.19 -15.58
N GLY A 119 4.21 11.13 -14.54
CA GLY A 119 4.62 10.58 -13.25
C GLY A 119 3.86 11.10 -12.02
N PHE A 120 4.34 10.64 -10.86
CA PHE A 120 3.74 10.91 -9.57
C PHE A 120 3.91 12.36 -9.07
N ARG A 121 2.83 12.94 -8.52
CA ARG A 121 2.79 14.29 -7.95
C ARG A 121 1.73 14.43 -6.84
N ALA A 122 1.93 15.37 -5.91
CA ALA A 122 0.89 15.73 -4.94
C ALA A 122 -0.08 16.76 -5.52
N LEU A 123 -1.38 16.47 -5.44
CA LEU A 123 -2.46 17.37 -5.88
C LEU A 123 -2.75 18.47 -4.84
N LYS A 124 -2.56 18.15 -3.56
CA LYS A 124 -2.91 19.01 -2.41
C LYS A 124 -1.68 19.60 -1.72
N GLY A 125 -1.90 20.62 -0.89
CA GLY A 125 -0.88 21.23 -0.04
C GLY A 125 -0.12 22.39 -0.69
N SER A 126 0.85 22.93 0.05
CA SER A 126 1.61 24.12 -0.35
C SER A 126 2.47 23.87 -1.60
N LYS A 127 2.85 24.95 -2.30
CA LYS A 127 3.73 24.89 -3.49
C LYS A 127 5.05 24.12 -3.20
N LYS A 128 5.60 24.27 -1.99
CA LYS A 128 6.81 23.54 -1.53
C LYS A 128 6.55 22.05 -1.27
N TYR A 129 5.36 21.67 -0.80
CA TYR A 129 4.98 20.26 -0.62
C TYR A 129 4.70 19.58 -1.97
N ARG A 130 4.01 20.25 -2.91
CA ARG A 130 3.77 19.70 -4.24
C ARG A 130 5.07 19.49 -5.02
N LYS A 131 5.96 20.49 -5.02
CA LYS A 131 7.33 20.38 -5.58
C LYS A 131 8.24 19.36 -4.89
N SER A 132 7.96 18.91 -3.67
CA SER A 132 8.74 17.84 -3.07
C SER A 132 8.31 16.46 -3.60
N TRP A 133 7.11 16.34 -4.17
CA TRP A 133 6.49 15.08 -4.57
C TRP A 133 6.56 14.76 -6.07
N GLU A 134 6.71 15.77 -6.92
CA GLU A 134 6.97 15.63 -8.36
C GLU A 134 8.09 14.59 -8.63
N THR A 135 7.87 13.61 -9.51
CA THR A 135 8.90 12.68 -10.01
C THR A 135 9.49 13.11 -11.35
N TYR A 136 8.63 13.59 -12.25
CA TYR A 136 8.99 14.13 -13.57
C TYR A 136 8.95 15.68 -13.60
N PRO A 137 9.83 16.36 -14.35
CA PRO A 137 11.00 15.82 -15.06
C PRO A 137 12.20 15.56 -14.11
N PHE A 138 12.18 16.10 -12.90
CA PHE A 138 13.24 15.92 -11.91
C PHE A 138 12.67 15.58 -10.52
N PRO A 139 13.05 14.45 -9.90
CA PRO A 139 12.36 13.97 -8.72
C PRO A 139 12.68 14.77 -7.46
N GLY A 140 11.64 15.30 -6.81
CA GLY A 140 11.72 16.04 -5.55
C GLY A 140 12.10 15.17 -4.34
N THR A 141 12.26 15.79 -3.17
CA THR A 141 12.73 15.12 -1.94
C THR A 141 11.88 13.92 -1.51
N CYS A 142 10.59 13.91 -1.83
CA CYS A 142 9.64 12.80 -1.68
C CYS A 142 9.38 12.05 -2.98
N GLY A 143 9.39 12.70 -4.16
CA GLY A 143 9.37 12.04 -5.46
C GLY A 143 10.47 10.97 -5.59
N LYS A 144 11.68 11.23 -5.09
CA LYS A 144 12.79 10.26 -4.99
C LYS A 144 12.46 8.96 -4.21
N THR A 145 11.38 8.92 -3.45
CA THR A 145 10.89 7.72 -2.74
C THR A 145 9.92 6.86 -3.55
N VAL A 146 9.34 7.42 -4.61
CA VAL A 146 8.51 6.71 -5.58
C VAL A 146 9.40 5.91 -6.52
N ARG A 147 8.88 4.79 -7.00
CA ARG A 147 9.41 4.00 -8.11
C ARG A 147 8.23 3.51 -8.94
N GLU A 148 7.99 4.24 -10.01
CA GLU A 148 7.19 3.84 -11.15
C GLU A 148 7.94 2.77 -11.98
N ARG A 149 7.21 1.79 -12.53
CA ARG A 149 7.61 0.92 -13.66
C ARG A 149 6.37 0.72 -14.53
N TYR A 150 6.47 1.18 -15.76
CA TYR A 150 5.49 0.96 -16.82
C TYR A 150 6.04 -0.14 -17.72
N ASP A 151 5.33 -1.26 -17.76
CA ASP A 151 5.75 -2.51 -18.39
C ASP A 151 4.56 -2.99 -19.23
N LEU A 152 4.23 -2.15 -20.23
CA LEU A 152 2.96 -2.14 -20.94
C LEU A 152 2.83 -3.33 -21.91
N GLU A 153 3.95 -3.78 -22.50
CA GLU A 153 4.08 -5.05 -23.22
C GLU A 153 3.59 -6.24 -22.38
N HIS A 154 3.90 -6.25 -21.08
CA HIS A 154 3.46 -7.28 -20.14
C HIS A 154 2.20 -6.88 -19.35
N GLY A 155 1.45 -5.88 -19.85
CA GLY A 155 0.19 -5.39 -19.27
C GLY A 155 0.30 -5.00 -17.79
N THR A 156 1.43 -4.41 -17.37
CA THR A 156 1.78 -4.24 -15.95
C THR A 156 2.25 -2.84 -15.61
N VAL A 157 1.59 -2.21 -14.63
CA VAL A 157 2.07 -0.97 -14.01
C VAL A 157 2.34 -1.21 -12.52
N VAL A 158 3.51 -0.80 -12.04
CA VAL A 158 3.90 -0.90 -10.63
C VAL A 158 4.31 0.47 -10.11
N VAL A 159 3.68 0.93 -9.03
CA VAL A 159 4.06 2.16 -8.32
C VAL A 159 4.41 1.79 -6.88
N HIS A 160 5.67 1.98 -6.48
CA HIS A 160 6.15 1.70 -5.12
C HIS A 160 6.62 2.97 -4.42
N ILE A 161 5.86 3.43 -3.42
CA ILE A 161 6.22 4.56 -2.57
C ILE A 161 6.92 4.02 -1.32
N LYS A 162 8.24 4.23 -1.23
CA LYS A 162 9.06 3.83 -0.08
C LYS A 162 8.75 4.70 1.16
N PRO A 163 8.82 4.15 2.38
CA PRO A 163 8.53 4.91 3.59
C PRO A 163 9.61 5.96 3.86
N LYS A 164 9.20 7.22 4.04
CA LYS A 164 10.09 8.32 4.44
C LYS A 164 9.37 9.31 5.36
N LYS A 165 10.01 9.65 6.48
CA LYS A 165 9.49 10.60 7.47
C LYS A 165 9.19 11.95 6.79
N GLY A 166 7.97 12.45 6.95
CA GLY A 166 7.53 13.74 6.40
C GLY A 166 7.03 13.74 4.96
N CYS A 167 7.00 12.59 4.26
CA CYS A 167 6.44 12.49 2.91
C CYS A 167 4.94 12.16 2.95
N LEU A 168 4.58 10.89 3.13
CA LEU A 168 3.18 10.49 3.30
C LEU A 168 2.71 10.93 4.70
N LEU A 169 1.58 11.65 4.77
CA LEU A 169 1.05 12.19 6.02
C LEU A 169 0.36 11.12 6.87
N HIS A 170 -0.46 10.26 6.24
CA HIS A 170 -1.27 9.26 6.95
C HIS A 170 -1.10 7.82 6.42
N PRO A 171 0.13 7.32 6.17
CA PRO A 171 0.38 6.04 5.48
C PRO A 171 -0.20 4.78 6.13
N LYS A 172 -0.72 4.88 7.37
CA LYS A 172 -1.41 3.78 8.07
C LYS A 172 -2.69 3.31 7.35
N HIS A 173 -3.27 4.14 6.49
CA HIS A 173 -4.44 3.83 5.67
C HIS A 173 -4.21 4.38 4.26
N VAL A 174 -4.55 3.61 3.22
CA VAL A 174 -4.53 4.08 1.84
C VAL A 174 -5.77 3.62 1.09
N ARG A 175 -6.24 4.44 0.14
CA ARG A 175 -7.17 4.01 -0.92
C ARG A 175 -6.65 4.48 -2.28
N VAL A 176 -6.90 3.68 -3.31
CA VAL A 176 -6.45 3.93 -4.68
C VAL A 176 -7.66 3.96 -5.60
N ASN A 177 -7.71 4.85 -6.58
CA ASN A 177 -8.59 4.73 -7.75
C ASN A 177 -7.69 4.74 -8.97
N VAL A 178 -7.85 3.77 -9.87
CA VAL A 178 -7.09 3.69 -11.13
C VAL A 178 -8.07 3.97 -12.25
N ARG A 179 -7.61 4.68 -13.27
CA ARG A 179 -8.34 4.95 -14.50
C ARG A 179 -7.41 4.83 -15.70
N THR A 180 -8.02 4.57 -16.82
CA THR A 180 -7.44 4.62 -18.14
C THR A 180 -8.41 5.34 -19.06
N ILE A 181 -7.89 6.20 -19.92
CA ILE A 181 -8.70 7.01 -20.84
C ILE A 181 -8.09 6.84 -22.23
N GLN A 182 -8.77 6.13 -23.12
CA GLN A 182 -8.37 6.09 -24.53
C GLN A 182 -8.87 7.36 -25.24
N SER A 183 -8.01 7.97 -26.04
CA SER A 183 -8.35 9.14 -26.88
C SER A 183 -8.28 8.84 -28.38
N GLY A 184 -7.57 7.79 -28.78
CA GLY A 184 -7.44 7.39 -30.17
C GLY A 184 -6.41 6.28 -30.39
N TYR A 185 -5.78 6.31 -31.56
CA TYR A 185 -4.63 5.50 -31.93
C TYR A 185 -3.74 6.27 -32.93
N VAL A 186 -2.54 5.74 -33.22
CA VAL A 186 -1.70 6.14 -34.35
C VAL A 186 -1.63 4.99 -35.35
N ASP A 187 -1.78 5.29 -36.63
CA ASP A 187 -1.54 4.40 -37.78
C ASP A 187 -0.56 5.06 -38.78
N ASP A 188 -0.34 4.43 -39.93
CA ASP A 188 0.50 4.96 -41.03
C ASP A 188 0.04 6.33 -41.58
N SER A 189 -1.22 6.72 -41.36
CA SER A 189 -1.76 8.03 -41.72
C SER A 189 -1.65 9.07 -40.60
N GLY A 190 -1.22 8.65 -39.39
CA GLY A 190 -0.96 9.50 -38.24
C GLY A 190 -1.94 9.29 -37.09
N TYR A 191 -2.22 10.33 -36.32
CA TYR A 191 -3.10 10.23 -35.14
C TYR A 191 -4.58 10.28 -35.52
N VAL A 192 -5.31 9.20 -35.23
CA VAL A 192 -6.76 9.10 -35.41
C VAL A 192 -7.45 9.20 -34.03
N PRO A 193 -8.16 10.30 -33.74
CA PRO A 193 -8.93 10.42 -32.50
C PRO A 193 -10.19 9.55 -32.54
N PHE A 194 -10.52 8.93 -31.41
CA PHE A 194 -11.82 8.30 -31.21
C PHE A 194 -12.95 9.35 -31.12
N THR A 195 -14.20 8.91 -31.30
CA THR A 195 -15.39 9.74 -31.10
C THR A 195 -16.31 9.07 -30.07
N PRO A 196 -16.56 9.69 -28.89
CA PRO A 196 -16.00 10.97 -28.43
C PRO A 196 -14.51 10.87 -28.07
N ALA A 197 -13.75 11.97 -28.26
CA ALA A 197 -12.29 12.02 -28.15
C ALA A 197 -11.68 11.75 -26.76
N ARG A 198 -12.52 11.55 -25.74
CA ARG A 198 -12.14 10.99 -24.43
C ARG A 198 -13.31 10.17 -23.90
N VAL A 199 -13.25 8.84 -24.05
CA VAL A 199 -14.15 7.95 -23.31
C VAL A 199 -13.52 7.67 -21.95
N ASP A 200 -14.02 8.31 -20.88
CA ASP A 200 -13.76 7.84 -19.51
C ASP A 200 -14.62 6.59 -19.34
N HIS A 201 -14.01 5.41 -19.56
CA HIS A 201 -14.71 4.12 -19.54
C HIS A 201 -15.30 3.75 -18.17
N LEU A 202 -15.03 4.55 -17.13
CA LEU A 202 -15.76 4.53 -15.88
C LEU A 202 -16.52 5.86 -15.67
N PRO A 203 -17.84 5.84 -15.45
CA PRO A 203 -18.60 7.05 -15.19
C PRO A 203 -18.16 7.73 -13.88
N TYR A 204 -18.66 8.94 -13.66
CA TYR A 204 -18.35 9.83 -12.52
C TYR A 204 -18.87 9.32 -11.15
N LYS A 205 -18.58 8.07 -10.77
CA LYS A 205 -19.09 7.38 -9.57
C LYS A 205 -18.15 6.28 -9.01
N GLY A 206 -17.13 6.70 -8.27
CA GLY A 206 -17.02 6.24 -6.88
C GLY A 206 -16.56 4.81 -6.53
N SER A 207 -15.71 4.14 -7.30
CA SER A 207 -14.94 2.96 -6.81
C SER A 207 -13.45 3.28 -6.61
N PHE A 208 -13.14 3.89 -5.46
CA PHE A 208 -11.82 3.69 -4.86
C PHE A 208 -11.75 2.26 -4.28
N THR A 209 -10.59 1.64 -4.26
CA THR A 209 -10.35 0.42 -3.46
C THR A 209 -10.78 0.66 -2.01
N PRO A 210 -11.34 -0.34 -1.31
CA PRO A 210 -11.55 -0.26 0.14
C PRO A 210 -10.26 0.14 0.88
N TRP A 211 -10.40 0.82 2.03
CA TRP A 211 -9.25 1.34 2.79
C TRP A 211 -8.29 0.23 3.24
N VAL A 212 -7.09 0.19 2.65
CA VAL A 212 -6.04 -0.79 2.93
C VAL A 212 -5.21 -0.30 4.12
N LYS A 213 -5.34 -1.02 5.24
CA LYS A 213 -4.63 -0.76 6.49
C LYS A 213 -3.18 -1.26 6.42
N TYR A 214 -2.27 -0.51 7.02
CA TYR A 214 -0.86 -0.86 7.16
C TYR A 214 -0.64 -2.12 8.01
N SER A 215 0.19 -3.05 7.52
CA SER A 215 0.67 -4.21 8.27
C SER A 215 2.10 -4.03 8.80
N LYS A 216 2.40 -4.57 9.99
CA LYS A 216 3.71 -4.50 10.65
C LYS A 216 4.73 -5.56 10.21
N LYS A 217 4.37 -6.45 9.27
CA LYS A 217 5.26 -7.45 8.64
C LYS A 217 6.13 -6.81 7.55
#